data_AF-A0A9N9CAS3-F1
#
_entry.id   AF-A0A9N9CAS3-F1
#
_cell.length_a   1.000
_cell.length_b   1.000
_cell.length_c   1.000
_cell.angle_alpha   90.00
_cell.angle_beta   90.00
_cell.angle_gamma   90.00
#
_symmetry.space_group_name_H-M   'P 1'
#
loop_
_entity.id
_entity.type
_entity.pdbx_description
1 polymer ?
#
loop_
_entity_poly.entity_id
_entity_poly.type
_entity_poly.pdbx_seq_one_letter_code
_entity_poly.pdbx_strand_id
1 'polypeptide(L)'
;VMKAFYISFIILSAIFPIYCFPEGRGGHESVQVNNKLYFMGGSRLIPNSNLKRYNLSDEVFYLDLSSQFDTENPPFVDLTNGTSRMFYGNEKGAAVLGGSNRSDIYLIGGTQLNFSMVNWNATDQINWNATDQFIYIYRTSANIWTKFEQGVKGIQPSRRRSTSTVIKPNGTIYIFGGRIEKDMASDNLTLYNELYEFDTILLSWIQIVADNAPSPRSHSTATLLQNGKIVYIGGVSQDKPGSQTNLIIMTEIRIFDTTFLSWSSHTANAPFPIQPRVGHTAVLAPDNNSIIIMGGTSSYQLMQTTVTPNLLKLDIRSEPYQYSILQTSGNNQPPTLSFHTANIYSDYMIVAFGNITNGATDSNETSSKVYLLYIPCLTWEYTFVPNRSDCKNKDENNHGLIIDIVIPIGCLIIIGAIILYCLYRRKNERCKDLDCFKIWHRNQNQTQNTKPVEQPTRTESLTGYADYVIHLAVHMQGVRPGHIGEININIMNTNTL
;
A
#
# COMPACT_ATOMS: atom_id res chain seq x y z
N VAL A 1 20.06 34.61 -31.22
CA VAL A 1 20.06 33.20 -30.74
C VAL A 1 20.00 33.13 -29.21
N MET A 2 20.97 33.69 -28.47
CA MET A 2 21.00 33.62 -27.00
C MET A 2 19.77 34.23 -26.27
N LYS A 3 19.23 35.36 -26.75
CA LYS A 3 17.97 35.95 -26.23
C LYS A 3 16.72 35.09 -26.51
N ALA A 4 16.69 34.36 -27.62
CA ALA A 4 15.58 33.47 -27.96
C ALA A 4 15.61 32.19 -27.12
N PHE A 5 16.81 31.69 -26.78
CA PHE A 5 16.97 30.60 -25.80
C PHE A 5 16.54 31.04 -24.39
N TYR A 6 16.86 32.27 -23.97
CA TYR A 6 16.46 32.78 -22.66
C TYR A 6 14.94 32.95 -22.54
N ILE A 7 14.29 33.46 -23.59
CA ILE A 7 12.83 33.61 -23.64
C ILE A 7 12.15 32.24 -23.72
N SER A 8 12.69 31.29 -24.50
CA SER A 8 12.21 29.91 -24.56
C SER A 8 12.33 29.20 -23.21
N PHE A 9 13.44 29.39 -22.48
CA PHE A 9 13.64 28.82 -21.15
C PHE A 9 12.67 29.40 -20.11
N ILE A 10 12.43 30.72 -20.14
CA ILE A 10 11.44 31.38 -19.27
C ILE A 10 10.02 30.89 -19.59
N ILE A 11 9.67 30.77 -20.88
CA ILE A 11 8.37 30.25 -21.31
C ILE A 11 8.22 28.76 -20.92
N LEU A 12 9.25 27.92 -21.08
CA LEU A 12 9.21 26.53 -20.62
C LEU A 12 9.09 26.43 -19.10
N SER A 13 9.76 27.28 -18.33
CA SER A 13 9.64 27.32 -16.86
C SER A 13 8.29 27.86 -16.37
N ALA A 14 7.58 28.63 -17.21
CA ALA A 14 6.24 29.14 -16.93
C ALA A 14 5.12 28.19 -17.39
N ILE A 15 5.38 27.34 -18.40
CA ILE A 15 4.45 26.33 -18.92
C ILE A 15 4.60 25.00 -18.15
N PHE A 16 5.80 24.69 -17.68
CA PHE A 16 6.09 23.58 -16.78
C PHE A 16 6.67 24.15 -15.48
N PRO A 17 5.87 24.36 -14.42
CA PRO A 17 6.48 24.34 -13.10
C PRO A 17 7.07 22.93 -12.94
N ILE A 18 8.39 22.78 -13.17
CA ILE A 18 9.18 21.63 -12.70
C ILE A 18 9.35 21.79 -11.18
N TYR A 19 8.24 21.99 -10.48
CA TYR A 19 8.14 21.88 -9.05
C TYR A 19 7.38 20.60 -8.82
N CYS A 20 8.11 19.55 -8.41
CA CYS A 20 7.54 18.30 -7.93
C CYS A 20 6.86 18.60 -6.58
N PHE A 21 5.73 19.29 -6.65
CA PHE A 21 4.89 19.61 -5.51
C PHE A 21 3.85 18.50 -5.35
N PRO A 22 3.65 17.97 -4.14
CA PRO A 22 4.37 18.29 -2.90
C PRO A 22 5.74 17.59 -2.79
N GLU A 23 6.69 18.24 -2.12
CA GLU A 23 7.98 17.63 -1.80
C GLU A 23 7.84 16.43 -0.85
N GLY A 24 8.79 15.50 -0.94
CA GLY A 24 8.88 14.36 -0.04
C GLY A 24 9.06 14.77 1.42
N ARG A 25 8.36 14.06 2.31
CA ARG A 25 8.34 14.36 3.75
C ARG A 25 7.97 13.14 4.58
N GLY A 26 8.38 13.12 5.84
CA GLY A 26 7.94 12.11 6.83
C GLY A 26 7.44 12.74 8.12
N GLY A 27 6.66 11.99 8.88
CA GLY A 27 6.07 12.47 10.13
C GLY A 27 5.10 13.63 9.94
N HIS A 28 4.52 13.76 8.74
CA HIS A 28 3.44 14.70 8.47
C HIS A 28 2.12 14.13 8.98
N GLU A 29 1.12 14.99 9.15
CA GLU A 29 -0.22 14.62 9.54
C GLU A 29 -1.14 14.58 8.31
N SER A 30 -2.15 13.71 8.36
CA SER A 30 -3.16 13.60 7.32
C SER A 30 -4.54 13.46 7.94
N VAL A 31 -5.56 14.08 7.34
CA VAL A 31 -6.94 13.90 7.79
C VAL A 31 -7.91 14.08 6.63
N GLN A 32 -8.87 13.16 6.54
CA GLN A 32 -9.92 13.22 5.52
C GLN A 32 -11.04 14.17 5.98
N VAL A 33 -11.43 15.10 5.11
CA VAL A 33 -12.61 15.95 5.25
C VAL A 33 -13.43 15.85 3.98
N ASN A 34 -14.60 15.22 4.05
CA ASN A 34 -15.43 14.91 2.87
C ASN A 34 -14.61 14.17 1.80
N ASN A 35 -14.50 14.74 0.60
CA ASN A 35 -13.73 14.25 -0.55
C ASN A 35 -12.31 14.85 -0.65
N LYS A 36 -11.79 15.43 0.44
CA LYS A 36 -10.44 15.99 0.47
C LYS A 36 -9.61 15.28 1.52
N LEU A 37 -8.41 14.86 1.16
CA LEU A 37 -7.43 14.36 2.11
C LEU A 37 -6.40 15.44 2.37
N TYR A 38 -6.50 16.12 3.51
CA TYR A 38 -5.57 17.18 3.89
C TYR A 38 -4.26 16.60 4.40
N PHE A 39 -3.17 17.29 4.11
CA PHE A 39 -1.83 17.04 4.60
C PHE A 39 -1.27 18.31 5.23
N MET A 40 -0.59 18.12 6.36
CA MET A 40 -0.03 19.20 7.16
C MET A 40 1.33 18.76 7.70
N GLY A 41 2.25 19.71 7.82
CA GLY A 41 3.51 19.43 8.49
C GLY A 41 4.44 18.44 7.77
N GLY A 42 5.27 17.80 8.58
CA GLY A 42 6.28 16.83 8.21
C GLY A 42 7.70 17.39 8.18
N SER A 43 8.66 16.54 8.51
CA SER A 43 10.09 16.80 8.34
C SER A 43 10.53 16.57 6.90
N ARG A 44 11.26 17.54 6.35
CA ARG A 44 12.01 17.42 5.10
C ARG A 44 13.49 17.46 5.40
N LEU A 45 14.27 16.66 4.69
CA LEU A 45 15.72 16.72 4.81
C LEU A 45 16.22 18.06 4.25
N ILE A 46 17.14 18.72 4.97
CA ILE A 46 17.88 19.85 4.41
C ILE A 46 19.07 19.28 3.61
N PRO A 47 19.17 19.50 2.30
CA PRO A 47 20.29 19.01 1.51
C PRO A 47 21.63 19.56 2.03
N ASN A 48 22.69 18.75 2.00
CA ASN A 48 24.08 19.13 2.30
C ASN A 48 24.37 19.62 3.74
N SER A 49 23.55 19.29 4.73
CA SER A 49 23.87 19.59 6.13
C SER A 49 24.75 18.51 6.77
N ASN A 50 25.93 18.89 7.28
CA ASN A 50 26.86 17.99 8.00
C ASN A 50 26.28 17.41 9.30
N LEU A 51 25.22 18.02 9.82
CA LEU A 51 24.40 17.54 10.93
C LEU A 51 23.07 17.12 10.30
N LYS A 52 22.53 15.91 10.55
CA LYS A 52 21.20 15.50 10.02
C LYS A 52 20.11 16.50 10.45
N ARG A 53 19.90 17.57 9.67
CA ARG A 53 18.96 18.66 9.97
C ARG A 53 17.71 18.51 9.13
N TYR A 54 16.56 18.76 9.76
CA TYR A 54 15.26 18.69 9.12
C TYR A 54 14.61 20.07 9.11
N ASN A 55 13.96 20.41 8.00
CA ASN A 55 13.02 21.52 7.91
C ASN A 55 11.63 20.99 8.25
N LEU A 56 10.96 21.53 9.27
CA LEU A 56 9.58 21.17 9.58
C LEU A 56 8.69 22.05 8.71
N SER A 57 7.91 21.39 7.88
CA SER A 57 6.97 22.06 7.00
C SER A 57 5.87 22.73 7.81
N ASP A 58 5.48 23.92 7.40
CA ASP A 58 4.31 24.67 7.85
C ASP A 58 3.23 24.76 6.74
N GLU A 59 3.37 23.90 5.72
CA GLU A 59 2.48 23.83 4.57
C GLU A 59 1.18 23.13 4.92
N VAL A 60 0.12 23.57 4.24
CA VAL A 60 -1.19 22.91 4.25
C VAL A 60 -1.60 22.75 2.81
N PHE A 61 -2.00 21.54 2.45
CA PHE A 61 -2.51 21.21 1.12
C PHE A 61 -3.44 20.01 1.21
N TYR A 62 -4.16 19.69 0.15
CA TYR A 62 -4.97 18.48 0.12
C TYR A 62 -4.91 17.77 -1.21
N LEU A 63 -5.16 16.46 -1.20
CA LEU A 63 -5.44 15.65 -2.38
C LEU A 63 -6.96 15.65 -2.61
N ASP A 64 -7.39 16.05 -3.81
CA ASP A 64 -8.80 16.01 -4.20
C ASP A 64 -9.20 14.58 -4.62
N LEU A 65 -10.18 14.01 -3.93
CA LEU A 65 -10.70 12.66 -4.15
C LEU A 65 -12.06 12.66 -4.86
N SER A 66 -12.51 13.82 -5.37
CA SER A 66 -13.81 13.97 -6.04
C SER A 66 -13.89 13.30 -7.40
N SER A 67 -12.75 13.11 -8.07
CA SER A 67 -12.66 12.50 -9.40
C SER A 67 -11.54 11.46 -9.48
N GLN A 68 -11.59 10.65 -10.52
CA GLN A 68 -10.51 9.73 -10.85
C GLN A 68 -9.20 10.48 -11.09
N PHE A 69 -8.07 9.90 -10.66
CA PHE A 69 -6.73 10.42 -10.93
C PHE A 69 -5.68 9.31 -10.98
N ASP A 70 -4.52 9.63 -11.55
CA ASP A 70 -3.34 8.75 -11.54
C ASP A 70 -2.31 9.20 -10.48
N THR A 71 -1.69 8.24 -9.80
CA THR A 71 -0.66 8.48 -8.78
C THR A 71 0.60 9.17 -9.30
N GLU A 72 0.86 9.17 -10.61
CA GLU A 72 1.94 9.95 -11.22
C GLU A 72 1.62 11.45 -11.26
N ASN A 73 0.34 11.82 -11.30
CA ASN A 73 -0.11 13.21 -11.31
C ASN A 73 -1.32 13.40 -10.38
N PRO A 74 -1.14 13.26 -9.04
CA PRO A 74 -2.26 13.40 -8.12
C PRO A 74 -2.78 14.85 -8.09
N PRO A 75 -4.10 15.06 -7.99
CA PRO A 75 -4.72 16.39 -8.00
C PRO A 75 -4.55 17.09 -6.65
N PHE A 76 -3.32 17.47 -6.32
CA PHE A 76 -3.02 18.24 -5.13
C PHE A 76 -3.43 19.71 -5.30
N VAL A 77 -3.99 20.27 -4.24
CA VAL A 77 -4.32 21.69 -4.13
C VAL A 77 -3.53 22.29 -2.99
N ASP A 78 -2.62 23.19 -3.32
CA ASP A 78 -1.79 23.92 -2.35
C ASP A 78 -2.59 25.02 -1.66
N LEU A 79 -2.58 25.03 -0.32
CA LEU A 79 -3.17 26.07 0.52
C LEU A 79 -2.10 26.81 1.34
N THR A 80 -0.81 26.72 0.99
CA THR A 80 0.30 27.27 1.78
C THR A 80 0.38 28.81 1.76
N ASN A 81 -0.46 29.48 0.99
CA ASN A 81 -0.45 30.93 0.86
C ASN A 81 -1.40 31.64 1.84
N GLY A 82 -0.99 32.82 2.32
CA GLY A 82 -1.83 33.69 3.14
C GLY A 82 -2.15 33.12 4.52
N THR A 83 -3.41 33.23 4.93
CA THR A 83 -3.91 32.86 6.27
C THR A 83 -4.04 31.36 6.52
N SER A 84 -3.83 30.55 5.48
CA SER A 84 -3.95 29.10 5.51
C SER A 84 -2.67 28.38 5.93
N ARG A 85 -1.53 29.09 5.90
CA ARG A 85 -0.23 28.57 6.35
C ARG A 85 -0.21 28.33 7.86
N MET A 86 0.42 27.26 8.30
CA MET A 86 0.54 26.96 9.73
C MET A 86 1.34 28.04 10.45
N PHE A 87 1.01 28.32 11.72
CA PHE A 87 1.77 29.26 12.53
C PHE A 87 3.23 28.83 12.75
N TYR A 88 3.48 27.53 12.75
CA TYR A 88 4.77 26.91 13.00
C TYR A 88 4.88 25.63 12.17
N GLY A 89 6.10 25.27 11.80
CA GLY A 89 6.34 23.96 11.20
C GLY A 89 6.07 22.86 12.23
N ASN A 90 5.45 21.76 11.82
CA ASN A 90 5.08 20.66 12.71
C ASN A 90 5.55 19.31 12.18
N GLU A 91 5.87 18.38 13.08
CA GLU A 91 5.99 16.96 12.74
C GLU A 91 5.59 16.06 13.90
N LYS A 92 5.21 14.84 13.55
CA LYS A 92 4.90 13.74 14.47
C LYS A 92 3.83 14.16 15.49
N GLY A 93 2.93 15.05 15.10
CA GLY A 93 1.69 15.34 15.82
C GLY A 93 0.60 14.35 15.42
N ALA A 94 -0.64 14.75 15.64
CA ALA A 94 -1.82 14.07 15.13
C ALA A 94 -2.81 15.09 14.57
N ALA A 95 -3.56 14.71 13.53
CA ALA A 95 -4.66 15.51 13.00
C ALA A 95 -5.96 14.69 13.05
N VAL A 96 -7.02 15.30 13.59
CA VAL A 96 -8.34 14.67 13.69
C VAL A 96 -9.45 15.66 13.35
N LEU A 97 -10.61 15.14 12.94
CA LEU A 97 -11.74 15.95 12.51
C LEU A 97 -12.74 16.16 13.64
N GLY A 98 -12.82 17.37 14.18
CA GLY A 98 -13.61 17.72 15.35
C GLY A 98 -14.56 18.90 15.13
N GLY A 99 -15.07 19.42 16.24
CA GLY A 99 -16.09 20.47 16.26
C GLY A 99 -17.49 19.92 16.00
N SER A 100 -18.51 20.76 16.20
CA SER A 100 -19.92 20.36 16.14
C SER A 100 -20.33 19.75 14.80
N ASN A 101 -19.74 20.21 13.70
CA ASN A 101 -20.03 19.74 12.34
C ASN A 101 -19.02 18.72 11.81
N ARG A 102 -18.02 18.31 12.62
CA ARG A 102 -16.90 17.47 12.18
C ARG A 102 -16.31 17.97 10.86
N SER A 103 -16.00 19.27 10.82
CA SER A 103 -15.45 19.94 9.65
C SER A 103 -14.12 20.62 9.94
N ASP A 104 -13.81 20.86 11.21
CA ASP A 104 -12.60 21.57 11.62
C ASP A 104 -11.52 20.55 11.95
N ILE A 105 -10.30 20.82 11.49
CA ILE A 105 -9.15 19.95 11.71
C ILE A 105 -8.45 20.40 12.99
N TYR A 106 -8.30 19.48 13.94
CA TYR A 106 -7.59 19.67 15.20
C TYR A 106 -6.20 19.06 15.04
N LEU A 107 -5.18 19.91 15.01
CA LEU A 107 -3.77 19.52 15.02
C LEU A 107 -3.28 19.47 16.46
N ILE A 108 -2.74 18.32 16.88
CA ILE A 108 -2.50 17.98 18.28
C ILE A 108 -1.01 17.64 18.47
N GLY A 109 -0.36 18.34 19.39
CA GLY A 109 1.02 18.10 19.80
C GLY A 109 2.03 18.23 18.66
N GLY A 110 2.98 17.30 18.64
CA GLY A 110 4.08 17.28 17.68
C GLY A 110 5.24 18.19 18.07
N THR A 111 6.37 18.04 17.38
CA THR A 111 7.46 19.02 17.47
C THR A 111 7.05 20.25 16.70
N GLN A 112 7.11 21.42 17.32
CA GLN A 112 6.76 22.69 16.70
C GLN A 112 7.99 23.57 16.63
N LEU A 113 8.32 24.06 15.44
CA LEU A 113 9.50 24.88 15.22
C LEU A 113 9.15 26.15 14.46
N ASN A 114 9.55 27.29 15.00
CA ASN A 114 9.52 28.56 14.30
C ASN A 114 10.85 28.82 13.59
N PHE A 115 10.95 28.49 12.30
CA PHE A 115 12.18 28.67 11.51
C PHE A 115 12.67 30.12 11.44
N SER A 116 11.77 31.10 11.56
CA SER A 116 12.15 32.53 11.55
C SER A 116 12.98 32.95 12.77
N MET A 117 13.01 32.13 13.83
CA MET A 117 13.66 32.44 15.11
C MET A 117 14.82 31.49 15.44
N VAL A 118 15.13 30.52 14.58
CA VAL A 118 16.23 29.58 14.80
C VAL A 118 17.56 30.22 14.37
N ASN A 119 18.43 30.50 15.33
CA ASN A 119 19.82 30.85 15.05
C ASN A 119 20.65 29.59 14.82
N TRP A 120 20.85 29.23 13.55
CA TRP A 120 21.60 28.03 13.13
C TRP A 120 23.10 28.05 13.43
N ASN A 121 23.63 29.21 13.89
CA ASN A 121 25.03 29.42 14.23
C ASN A 121 25.30 29.37 15.74
N ALA A 122 24.25 29.24 16.58
CA ALA A 122 24.42 29.07 18.02
C ALA A 122 24.84 27.62 18.31
N THR A 123 26.03 27.43 18.90
CA THR A 123 26.59 26.09 19.15
C THR A 123 25.91 25.33 20.27
N ASP A 124 25.22 25.99 21.21
CA ASP A 124 24.83 25.31 22.46
C ASP A 124 23.39 25.52 22.95
N GLN A 125 22.62 26.43 22.36
CA GLN A 125 21.21 26.62 22.74
C GLN A 125 20.39 27.05 21.52
N ILE A 126 19.81 26.07 20.80
CA ILE A 126 18.64 26.38 19.99
C ILE A 126 17.57 26.78 21.00
N ASN A 127 17.20 28.06 21.05
CA ASN A 127 16.00 28.50 21.73
C ASN A 127 14.83 27.89 20.96
N TRP A 128 14.45 26.68 21.34
CA TRP A 128 13.23 26.03 20.89
C TRP A 128 12.09 26.91 21.40
N ASN A 129 11.65 27.87 20.59
CA ASN A 129 10.51 28.75 20.89
C ASN A 129 9.25 27.89 20.86
N ALA A 130 9.06 27.23 21.98
CA ALA A 130 8.07 26.22 22.20
C ALA A 130 6.72 26.96 22.34
N THR A 131 5.71 26.59 21.57
CA THR A 131 4.36 27.20 21.63
C THR A 131 3.51 26.67 22.80
N ASP A 132 2.90 27.50 23.62
CA ASP A 132 2.18 27.01 24.83
C ASP A 132 0.88 26.25 24.53
N GLN A 133 0.48 26.13 23.26
CA GLN A 133 -0.74 25.45 22.86
C GLN A 133 -0.46 24.03 22.39
N PHE A 134 -1.16 23.07 23.00
CA PHE A 134 -1.12 21.68 22.59
C PHE A 134 -2.02 21.39 21.38
N ILE A 135 -3.03 22.21 21.13
CA ILE A 135 -3.97 22.04 20.00
C ILE A 135 -4.09 23.34 19.19
N TYR A 136 -4.04 23.20 17.87
CA TYR A 136 -4.39 24.23 16.89
C TYR A 136 -5.61 23.78 16.07
N ILE A 137 -6.46 24.73 15.67
CA ILE A 137 -7.66 24.40 14.87
C ILE A 137 -7.55 25.06 13.50
N TYR A 138 -7.61 24.25 12.44
CA TYR A 138 -7.78 24.72 11.08
C TYR A 138 -9.24 24.66 10.67
N ARG A 139 -9.80 25.84 10.37
CA ARG A 139 -11.18 26.01 9.92
C ARG A 139 -11.25 25.77 8.42
N THR A 140 -11.74 24.61 8.01
CA THR A 140 -11.77 24.23 6.58
C THR A 140 -12.75 25.05 5.74
N SER A 141 -13.75 25.68 6.36
CA SER A 141 -14.72 26.56 5.68
C SER A 141 -14.11 27.90 5.25
N ALA A 142 -13.14 28.40 6.01
CA ALA A 142 -12.49 29.69 5.79
C ALA A 142 -11.00 29.57 5.44
N ASN A 143 -10.46 28.34 5.43
CA ASN A 143 -9.04 28.03 5.25
C ASN A 143 -8.13 28.89 6.16
N ILE A 144 -8.43 28.92 7.47
CA ILE A 144 -7.69 29.74 8.42
C ILE A 144 -7.36 28.97 9.70
N TRP A 145 -6.16 29.19 10.21
CA TRP A 145 -5.75 28.69 11.52
C TRP A 145 -6.26 29.58 12.64
N THR A 146 -6.82 28.96 13.67
CA THR A 146 -7.28 29.61 14.88
C THR A 146 -6.59 29.00 16.09
N LYS A 147 -6.26 29.87 17.04
CA LYS A 147 -5.77 29.49 18.36
C LYS A 147 -6.96 29.47 19.32
N PHE A 148 -6.85 28.74 20.42
CA PHE A 148 -7.78 28.95 21.53
C PHE A 148 -7.49 30.32 22.16
N GLU A 149 -8.40 31.27 21.99
CA GLU A 149 -8.23 32.60 22.58
C GLU A 149 -8.73 32.63 24.02
N GLN A 150 -9.89 32.01 24.32
CA GLN A 150 -10.46 31.88 25.67
C GLN A 150 -11.42 30.66 25.76
N GLY A 151 -11.70 30.19 26.98
CA GLY A 151 -12.79 29.24 27.25
C GLY A 151 -12.42 27.76 27.32
N VAL A 152 -11.17 27.38 27.06
CA VAL A 152 -10.71 26.00 27.27
C VAL A 152 -10.67 25.70 28.77
N LYS A 153 -11.32 24.60 29.18
CA LYS A 153 -11.40 24.15 30.57
C LYS A 153 -10.47 22.96 30.81
N GLY A 154 -10.08 22.75 32.07
CA GLY A 154 -9.22 21.64 32.47
C GLY A 154 -7.74 21.89 32.19
N ILE A 155 -6.93 20.85 32.39
CA ILE A 155 -5.47 20.90 32.26
C ILE A 155 -5.07 20.13 31.00
N GLN A 156 -4.44 20.83 30.04
CA GLN A 156 -3.90 20.20 28.84
C GLN A 156 -2.66 19.35 29.18
N PRO A 157 -2.32 18.34 28.34
CA PRO A 157 -1.08 17.59 28.48
C PRO A 157 0.15 18.49 28.38
N SER A 158 1.27 18.06 28.98
CA SER A 158 2.56 18.66 28.64
C SER A 158 2.92 18.43 27.18
N ARG A 159 3.77 19.29 26.63
CA ARG A 159 4.28 19.21 25.25
C ARG A 159 4.85 17.82 24.98
N ARG A 160 4.45 17.23 23.86
CA ARG A 160 4.91 15.92 23.42
C ARG A 160 4.57 15.68 21.96
N ARG A 161 5.34 14.78 21.35
CA ARG A 161 5.12 14.27 20.00
C ARG A 161 4.85 12.77 20.02
N SER A 162 4.44 12.24 18.88
CA SER A 162 4.25 10.81 18.64
C SER A 162 3.27 10.18 19.62
N THR A 163 2.21 10.93 19.93
CA THR A 163 1.07 10.47 20.73
C THR A 163 0.22 9.51 19.91
N SER A 164 -0.42 8.57 20.60
CA SER A 164 -1.43 7.72 20.02
C SER A 164 -2.79 8.43 20.17
N THR A 165 -3.34 8.95 19.07
CA THR A 165 -4.51 9.83 19.11
C THR A 165 -5.63 9.31 18.22
N VAL A 166 -6.86 9.31 18.74
CA VAL A 166 -8.08 8.98 17.98
C VAL A 166 -9.22 9.92 18.36
N ILE A 167 -10.23 10.02 17.51
CA ILE A 167 -11.45 10.80 17.78
C ILE A 167 -12.69 9.92 17.62
N LYS A 168 -13.61 9.98 18.59
CA LYS A 168 -14.94 9.37 18.50
C LYS A 168 -15.87 10.20 17.61
N PRO A 169 -16.91 9.60 17.02
CA PRO A 169 -17.88 10.33 16.18
C PRO A 169 -18.59 11.49 16.89
N ASN A 170 -18.67 11.47 18.22
CA ASN A 170 -19.27 12.55 19.03
C ASN A 170 -18.32 13.76 19.23
N GLY A 171 -17.10 13.73 18.69
CA GLY A 171 -16.14 14.83 18.83
C GLY A 171 -15.23 14.72 20.06
N THR A 172 -15.25 13.60 20.77
CA THR A 172 -14.32 13.34 21.89
C THR A 172 -13.00 12.78 21.37
N ILE A 173 -11.89 13.45 21.67
CA ILE A 173 -10.53 13.06 21.31
C ILE A 173 -9.89 12.31 22.48
N TYR A 174 -9.27 11.16 22.22
CA TYR A 174 -8.41 10.46 23.17
C TYR A 174 -6.96 10.59 22.74
N ILE A 175 -6.08 11.03 23.64
CA ILE A 175 -4.65 11.23 23.41
C ILE A 175 -3.88 10.45 24.46
N PHE A 176 -3.07 9.49 24.03
CA PHE A 176 -2.31 8.62 24.91
C PHE A 176 -0.81 8.70 24.65
N GLY A 177 -0.05 8.71 25.74
CA GLY A 177 1.41 8.58 25.72
C GLY A 177 2.12 9.73 25.01
N GLY A 178 3.10 9.39 24.18
CA GLY A 178 3.97 10.33 23.48
C GLY A 178 5.31 10.53 24.18
N ARG A 179 6.16 11.38 23.60
CA ARG A 179 7.52 11.66 24.12
C ARG A 179 7.91 13.11 24.07
N ILE A 180 8.86 13.48 24.91
CA ILE A 180 9.62 14.73 24.87
C ILE A 180 11.12 14.43 24.94
N GLU A 181 11.95 15.27 24.33
CA GLU A 181 13.41 15.17 24.38
C GLU A 181 14.06 16.53 24.11
N LYS A 182 15.36 16.55 23.85
CA LYS A 182 16.18 17.76 23.75
C LYS A 182 15.69 18.76 22.69
N ASP A 183 15.10 18.29 21.59
CA ASP A 183 14.53 19.13 20.53
C ASP A 183 13.22 19.83 20.93
N MET A 184 12.68 19.51 22.10
CA MET A 184 11.48 20.10 22.69
C MET A 184 11.73 20.59 24.12
N ALA A 185 12.97 21.01 24.41
CA ALA A 185 13.40 21.60 25.68
C ALA A 185 13.28 20.68 26.91
N SER A 186 13.53 19.37 26.73
CA SER A 186 13.71 18.43 27.86
C SER A 186 15.15 17.91 27.93
N ASP A 187 15.72 17.85 29.13
CA ASP A 187 17.10 17.37 29.33
C ASP A 187 17.29 15.90 28.94
N ASN A 188 16.24 15.09 29.12
CA ASN A 188 16.25 13.66 28.87
C ASN A 188 15.07 13.25 28.00
N LEU A 189 15.28 12.21 27.16
CA LEU A 189 14.16 11.54 26.50
C LEU A 189 13.22 10.98 27.58
N THR A 190 11.98 11.44 27.55
CA THR A 190 10.92 11.02 28.49
C THR A 190 9.70 10.60 27.69
N LEU A 191 9.26 9.36 27.87
CA LEU A 191 7.98 8.88 27.36
C LEU A 191 6.91 9.03 28.44
N TYR A 192 5.66 9.14 28.00
CA TYR A 192 4.50 9.28 28.87
C TYR A 192 3.55 8.08 28.74
N ASN A 193 2.76 7.81 29.77
CA ASN A 193 1.64 6.85 29.76
C ASN A 193 0.32 7.50 30.20
N GLU A 194 0.24 8.82 30.21
CA GLU A 194 -0.99 9.51 30.58
C GLU A 194 -1.99 9.41 29.42
N LEU A 195 -3.27 9.28 29.78
CA LEU A 195 -4.39 9.32 28.86
C LEU A 195 -5.19 10.59 29.11
N TYR A 196 -5.42 11.37 28.06
CA TYR A 196 -6.24 12.56 28.10
C TYR A 196 -7.43 12.43 27.16
N GLU A 197 -8.56 12.95 27.62
CA GLU A 197 -9.74 13.20 26.84
C GLU A 197 -9.85 14.71 26.56
N PHE A 198 -10.20 15.07 25.32
CA PHE A 198 -10.57 16.43 24.96
C PHE A 198 -11.90 16.46 24.21
N ASP A 199 -12.87 17.17 24.77
CA ASP A 199 -14.15 17.41 24.12
C ASP A 199 -14.03 18.61 23.16
N THR A 200 -14.21 18.38 21.87
CA THR A 200 -14.09 19.43 20.84
C THR A 200 -15.28 20.39 20.77
N ILE A 201 -16.39 20.08 21.45
CA ILE A 201 -17.60 20.90 21.53
C ILE A 201 -17.56 21.77 22.80
N LEU A 202 -17.30 21.14 23.95
CA LEU A 202 -17.22 21.82 25.25
C LEU A 202 -15.87 22.51 25.49
N LEU A 203 -14.87 22.20 24.66
CA LEU A 203 -13.49 22.67 24.78
C LEU A 203 -12.91 22.39 26.17
N SER A 204 -13.00 21.13 26.61
CA SER A 204 -12.59 20.73 27.96
C SER A 204 -11.66 19.53 27.95
N TRP A 205 -10.59 19.64 28.73
CA TRP A 205 -9.64 18.58 29.01
C TRP A 205 -10.01 17.80 30.26
N ILE A 206 -9.85 16.48 30.18
CA ILE A 206 -9.92 15.57 31.33
C ILE A 206 -8.73 14.63 31.25
N GLN A 207 -7.93 14.55 32.31
CA GLN A 207 -6.95 13.46 32.44
C GLN A 207 -7.68 12.23 32.98
N ILE A 208 -7.60 11.13 32.24
CA ILE A 208 -8.18 9.86 32.66
C ILE A 208 -7.12 9.09 33.44
N VAL A 209 -7.44 8.78 34.70
CA VAL A 209 -6.65 7.87 35.54
C VAL A 209 -7.39 6.55 35.58
N ALA A 210 -6.80 5.52 34.99
CA ALA A 210 -7.39 4.19 34.89
C ALA A 210 -6.37 3.14 35.31
N ASP A 211 -6.85 2.11 36.01
CA ASP A 211 -6.02 0.99 36.42
C ASP A 211 -5.46 0.24 35.22
N ASN A 212 -4.34 -0.45 35.45
CA ASN A 212 -3.64 -1.23 34.44
C ASN A 212 -3.22 -0.40 33.23
N ALA A 213 -2.95 0.90 33.37
CA ALA A 213 -2.37 1.70 32.29
C ALA A 213 -1.07 1.06 31.77
N PRO A 214 -0.80 1.08 30.45
CA PRO A 214 0.44 0.57 29.91
C PRO A 214 1.67 1.32 30.44
N SER A 215 2.85 0.73 30.28
CA SER A 215 4.12 1.45 30.45
C SER A 215 4.21 2.69 29.54
N PRO A 216 5.00 3.71 29.94
CA PRO A 216 5.24 4.89 29.11
C PRO A 216 5.64 4.50 27.69
N ARG A 217 4.90 5.03 26.71
CA ARG A 217 5.09 4.64 25.31
C ARG A 217 4.85 5.76 24.31
N SER A 218 5.49 5.66 23.16
CA SER A 218 5.32 6.57 22.02
C SER A 218 5.43 5.82 20.69
N HIS A 219 4.96 6.44 19.60
CA HIS A 219 4.92 5.84 18.25
C HIS A 219 4.06 4.59 18.13
N SER A 220 3.28 4.23 19.16
CA SER A 220 2.24 3.22 19.02
C SER A 220 1.14 3.78 18.12
N THR A 221 0.67 2.96 17.18
CA THR A 221 -0.56 3.29 16.44
C THR A 221 -1.77 3.14 17.36
N ALA A 222 -2.81 3.94 17.16
CA ALA A 222 -4.10 3.77 17.80
C ALA A 222 -5.20 3.66 16.75
N THR A 223 -6.08 2.69 16.91
CA THR A 223 -7.23 2.47 16.02
C THR A 223 -8.50 2.39 16.86
N LEU A 224 -9.45 3.30 16.61
CA LEU A 224 -10.76 3.28 17.24
C LEU A 224 -11.67 2.27 16.55
N LEU A 225 -12.23 1.34 17.33
CA LEU A 225 -13.20 0.35 16.89
C LEU A 225 -14.63 0.89 17.03
N GLN A 226 -15.57 0.29 16.27
CA GLN A 226 -16.99 0.69 16.32
C GLN A 226 -17.64 0.52 17.70
N ASN A 227 -17.17 -0.44 18.49
CA ASN A 227 -17.63 -0.67 19.86
C ASN A 227 -17.04 0.32 20.89
N GLY A 228 -16.29 1.34 20.45
CA GLY A 228 -15.71 2.35 21.33
C GLY A 228 -14.42 1.92 22.03
N LYS A 229 -13.85 0.76 21.69
CA LYS A 229 -12.52 0.35 22.17
C LYS A 229 -11.43 0.95 21.28
N ILE A 230 -10.29 1.30 21.88
CA ILE A 230 -9.11 1.80 21.17
C ILE A 230 -8.01 0.74 21.25
N VAL A 231 -7.54 0.27 20.11
CA VAL A 231 -6.47 -0.73 20.01
C VAL A 231 -5.14 -0.05 19.78
N TYR A 232 -4.15 -0.32 20.63
CA TYR A 232 -2.79 0.23 20.54
C TYR A 232 -1.80 -0.87 20.16
N ILE A 233 -0.98 -0.60 19.12
CA ILE A 233 -0.08 -1.60 18.52
C ILE A 233 1.31 -1.01 18.27
N GLY A 234 2.34 -1.76 18.66
CA GLY A 234 3.75 -1.43 18.40
C GLY A 234 4.23 -0.18 19.14
N GLY A 235 5.26 0.47 18.61
CA GLY A 235 5.89 1.64 19.23
C GLY A 235 7.11 1.29 20.08
N VAL A 236 7.49 2.22 20.95
CA VAL A 236 8.56 2.04 21.93
C VAL A 236 8.03 2.31 23.34
N SER A 237 8.57 1.60 24.32
CA SER A 237 8.37 1.85 25.74
C SER A 237 9.65 2.31 26.43
N GLN A 238 9.48 2.91 27.61
CA GLN A 238 10.58 3.33 28.47
C GLN A 238 10.22 3.05 29.94
N ASP A 239 11.17 2.51 30.69
CA ASP A 239 10.97 2.20 32.11
C ASP A 239 11.00 3.46 32.99
N LYS A 240 11.92 4.38 32.70
CA LYS A 240 12.07 5.65 33.40
C LYS A 240 12.69 6.74 32.51
N PRO A 241 12.45 8.04 32.79
CA PRO A 241 13.08 9.14 32.05
C PRO A 241 14.60 8.96 31.90
N GLY A 242 15.10 9.17 30.68
CA GLY A 242 16.52 9.03 30.34
C GLY A 242 17.04 7.60 30.14
N SER A 243 16.23 6.55 30.37
CA SER A 243 16.67 5.17 30.08
C SER A 243 16.57 4.84 28.58
N GLN A 244 17.26 3.78 28.16
CA GLN A 244 17.12 3.22 26.83
C GLN A 244 15.65 2.83 26.57
N THR A 245 15.16 3.11 25.36
CA THR A 245 13.84 2.71 24.90
C THR A 245 13.86 1.29 24.34
N ASN A 246 12.80 0.53 24.58
CA ASN A 246 12.62 -0.81 24.05
C ASN A 246 11.49 -0.82 23.01
N LEU A 247 11.69 -1.51 21.89
CA LEU A 247 10.59 -1.71 20.94
C LEU A 247 9.54 -2.64 21.54
N ILE A 248 8.27 -2.28 21.39
CA ILE A 248 7.14 -3.06 21.88
C ILE A 248 6.88 -4.19 20.89
N ILE A 249 6.80 -5.42 21.40
CA ILE A 249 6.50 -6.60 20.59
C ILE A 249 5.10 -6.49 19.97
N MET A 250 4.96 -6.84 18.69
CA MET A 250 3.71 -6.61 17.94
C MET A 250 2.55 -7.49 18.41
N THR A 251 2.82 -8.56 19.17
CA THR A 251 1.80 -9.46 19.74
C THR A 251 1.24 -8.96 21.06
N GLU A 252 1.86 -7.95 21.71
CA GLU A 252 1.29 -7.23 22.84
C GLU A 252 0.27 -6.22 22.33
N ILE A 253 -1.01 -6.44 22.62
CA ILE A 253 -2.09 -5.55 22.22
C ILE A 253 -2.68 -4.90 23.47
N ARG A 254 -2.59 -3.58 23.56
CA ARG A 254 -3.22 -2.82 24.65
C ARG A 254 -4.54 -2.27 24.16
N ILE A 255 -5.57 -2.38 24.98
CA ILE A 255 -6.90 -1.88 24.65
C ILE A 255 -7.35 -0.93 25.75
N PHE A 256 -7.88 0.21 25.35
CA PHE A 256 -8.62 1.11 26.23
C PHE A 256 -10.10 1.07 25.87
N ASP A 257 -10.96 0.76 26.83
CA ASP A 257 -12.41 0.81 26.66
C ASP A 257 -12.92 2.21 27.05
N THR A 258 -13.44 2.96 26.07
CA THR A 258 -13.93 4.34 26.33
C THR A 258 -15.26 4.40 27.08
N THR A 259 -15.94 3.26 27.28
CA THR A 259 -17.20 3.20 28.05
C THR A 259 -16.91 2.92 29.52
N PHE A 260 -16.04 1.95 29.78
CA PHE A 260 -15.67 1.56 31.15
C PHE A 260 -14.46 2.32 31.70
N LEU A 261 -13.80 3.12 30.85
CA LEU A 261 -12.59 3.87 31.18
C LEU A 261 -11.50 2.98 31.81
N SER A 262 -11.26 1.82 31.21
CA SER A 262 -10.35 0.81 31.73
C SER A 262 -9.40 0.28 30.66
N TRP A 263 -8.22 -0.11 31.11
CA TRP A 263 -7.22 -0.76 30.26
C TRP A 263 -7.28 -2.27 30.40
N SER A 264 -7.07 -2.96 29.28
CA SER A 264 -6.88 -4.41 29.24
C SER A 264 -5.68 -4.78 28.37
N SER A 265 -5.09 -5.93 28.68
CA SER A 265 -3.99 -6.53 27.92
C SER A 265 -4.49 -7.73 27.15
N HIS A 266 -4.21 -7.75 25.86
CA HIS A 266 -4.58 -8.83 24.97
C HIS A 266 -3.34 -9.31 24.22
N THR A 267 -3.43 -10.53 23.71
CA THR A 267 -2.37 -11.15 22.91
C THR A 267 -2.90 -11.43 21.51
N ALA A 268 -2.05 -11.21 20.52
CA ALA A 268 -2.28 -11.69 19.16
C ALA A 268 -1.36 -12.88 18.85
N ASN A 269 -1.91 -13.89 18.19
CA ASN A 269 -1.14 -14.99 17.63
C ASN A 269 -0.57 -14.60 16.27
N ALA A 270 0.65 -15.04 15.99
CA ALA A 270 1.29 -14.90 14.69
C ALA A 270 1.97 -16.22 14.31
N PRO A 271 1.56 -16.89 13.22
CA PRO A 271 2.21 -18.13 12.76
C PRO A 271 3.55 -17.88 12.03
N PHE A 272 4.09 -16.66 12.11
CA PHE A 272 5.32 -16.21 11.47
C PHE A 272 6.01 -15.13 12.33
N PRO A 273 7.33 -14.91 12.17
CA PRO A 273 8.03 -13.83 12.88
C PRO A 273 7.48 -12.46 12.47
N ILE A 274 7.20 -11.61 13.46
CA ILE A 274 6.79 -10.22 13.25
C ILE A 274 7.77 -9.30 13.97
N GLN A 275 8.46 -8.45 13.23
CA GLN A 275 9.37 -7.48 13.85
C GLN A 275 8.62 -6.36 14.58
N PRO A 276 9.04 -6.03 15.81
CA PRO A 276 8.69 -4.77 16.48
C PRO A 276 9.04 -3.56 15.63
N ARG A 277 8.23 -2.50 15.71
CA ARG A 277 8.33 -1.36 14.79
C ARG A 277 7.78 -0.06 15.35
N VAL A 278 8.28 1.05 14.79
CA VAL A 278 7.79 2.42 14.96
C VAL A 278 7.51 3.06 13.60
N GLY A 279 6.70 4.13 13.57
CA GLY A 279 6.41 4.86 12.35
C GLY A 279 5.62 4.05 11.31
N HIS A 280 5.02 2.93 11.72
CA HIS A 280 4.03 2.22 10.93
C HIS A 280 2.66 2.91 11.04
N THR A 281 1.78 2.61 10.09
CA THR A 281 0.36 3.01 10.17
C THR A 281 -0.50 1.80 10.48
N ALA A 282 -1.64 2.03 11.13
CA ALA A 282 -2.65 1.01 11.40
C ALA A 282 -4.04 1.62 11.18
N VAL A 283 -4.80 1.07 10.23
CA VAL A 283 -6.13 1.56 9.85
C VAL A 283 -7.17 0.47 10.04
N LEU A 284 -8.35 0.84 10.55
CA LEU A 284 -9.49 -0.08 10.62
C LEU A 284 -9.96 -0.37 9.19
N ALA A 285 -9.99 -1.65 8.81
CA ALA A 285 -10.47 -2.06 7.50
C ALA A 285 -11.98 -1.79 7.37
N PRO A 286 -12.51 -1.60 6.15
CA PRO A 286 -13.95 -1.39 5.91
C PRO A 286 -14.86 -2.51 6.45
N ASP A 287 -14.32 -3.72 6.64
CA ASP A 287 -15.03 -4.85 7.27
C ASP A 287 -15.32 -4.67 8.78
N ASN A 288 -14.73 -3.63 9.40
CA ASN A 288 -14.80 -3.29 10.83
C ASN A 288 -14.31 -4.39 11.79
N ASN A 289 -13.72 -5.44 11.24
CA ASN A 289 -13.34 -6.66 11.93
C ASN A 289 -11.83 -6.90 11.87
N SER A 290 -11.10 -6.00 11.23
CA SER A 290 -9.66 -6.15 11.03
C SER A 290 -8.93 -4.82 10.95
N ILE A 291 -7.66 -4.84 11.34
CA ILE A 291 -6.77 -3.68 11.26
C ILE A 291 -5.67 -4.00 10.24
N ILE A 292 -5.49 -3.13 9.25
CA ILE A 292 -4.40 -3.23 8.27
C ILE A 292 -3.22 -2.42 8.81
N ILE A 293 -2.06 -3.07 8.94
CA ILE A 293 -0.83 -2.48 9.47
C ILE A 293 0.23 -2.46 8.37
N MET A 294 0.84 -1.30 8.12
CA MET A 294 1.80 -1.14 7.03
C MET A 294 3.07 -0.42 7.47
N GLY A 295 4.20 -0.92 6.95
CA GLY A 295 5.48 -0.27 7.03
C GLY A 295 6.00 -0.15 8.45
N GLY A 296 6.78 0.90 8.67
CA GLY A 296 7.53 1.17 9.89
C GLY A 296 8.98 0.74 9.79
N THR A 297 9.73 1.02 10.85
CA THR A 297 11.13 0.60 10.99
C THR A 297 11.37 -0.08 12.32
N SER A 298 12.26 -1.09 12.32
CA SER A 298 12.73 -1.79 13.51
C SER A 298 13.93 -1.09 14.16
N SER A 299 14.35 0.08 13.66
CA SER A 299 15.43 0.87 14.23
C SER A 299 14.93 2.28 14.54
N TYR A 300 14.72 2.51 15.83
CA TYR A 300 14.16 3.76 16.34
C TYR A 300 15.10 4.96 16.20
N GLN A 301 16.43 4.73 16.16
CA GLN A 301 17.39 5.78 16.46
C GLN A 301 18.10 6.39 15.24
N LEU A 302 18.42 5.64 14.17
CA LEU A 302 19.16 6.23 13.03
C LEU A 302 18.97 5.52 11.68
N MET A 303 18.66 4.21 11.67
CA MET A 303 18.58 3.43 10.44
C MET A 303 17.13 3.25 10.03
N GLN A 304 16.78 3.54 8.78
CA GLN A 304 15.44 3.28 8.27
C GLN A 304 15.36 1.88 7.69
N THR A 305 15.48 0.87 8.57
CA THR A 305 15.42 -0.52 8.14
C THR A 305 13.99 -0.93 7.83
N THR A 306 13.77 -1.51 6.65
CA THR A 306 12.46 -2.08 6.30
C THR A 306 12.11 -3.22 7.25
N VAL A 307 10.91 -3.15 7.82
CA VAL A 307 10.38 -4.19 8.70
C VAL A 307 9.81 -5.36 7.91
N THR A 308 9.92 -6.55 8.50
CA THR A 308 9.34 -7.78 7.97
C THR A 308 8.33 -8.35 8.98
N PRO A 309 7.10 -8.70 8.55
CA PRO A 309 6.48 -8.39 7.24
C PRO A 309 6.12 -6.90 7.09
N ASN A 310 6.15 -6.38 5.86
CA ASN A 310 5.84 -4.97 5.57
C ASN A 310 4.33 -4.67 5.67
N LEU A 311 3.47 -5.62 5.28
CA LEU A 311 2.02 -5.46 5.25
C LEU A 311 1.33 -6.61 5.98
N LEU A 312 0.52 -6.26 6.98
CA LEU A 312 -0.12 -7.19 7.91
C LEU A 312 -1.61 -6.89 8.03
N LYS A 313 -2.37 -7.92 8.36
CA LYS A 313 -3.77 -7.83 8.81
C LYS A 313 -3.87 -8.44 10.20
N LEU A 314 -4.44 -7.70 11.15
CA LEU A 314 -4.82 -8.20 12.47
C LEU A 314 -6.34 -8.41 12.49
N ASP A 315 -6.78 -9.66 12.56
CA ASP A 315 -8.18 -10.02 12.77
C ASP A 315 -8.54 -9.89 14.25
N ILE A 316 -9.58 -9.11 14.54
CA ILE A 316 -9.99 -8.74 15.89
C ILE A 316 -11.36 -9.33 16.28
N ARG A 317 -11.90 -10.28 15.51
CA ARG A 317 -13.23 -10.89 15.76
C ARG A 317 -13.28 -11.78 16.99
N SER A 318 -12.18 -12.44 17.30
CA SER A 318 -12.08 -13.40 18.41
C SER A 318 -10.72 -13.29 19.08
N GLU A 319 -10.70 -13.51 20.39
CA GLU A 319 -9.45 -13.57 21.16
C GLU A 319 -8.91 -15.00 21.28
N PRO A 320 -7.58 -15.20 21.23
CA PRO A 320 -6.56 -14.20 20.91
C PRO A 320 -6.68 -13.70 19.45
N TYR A 321 -6.34 -12.44 19.22
CA TYR A 321 -6.37 -11.86 17.87
C TYR A 321 -5.42 -12.59 16.92
N GLN A 322 -5.65 -12.53 15.62
CA GLN A 322 -4.88 -13.33 14.65
C GLN A 322 -4.18 -12.44 13.63
N TYR A 323 -2.85 -12.50 13.60
CA TYR A 323 -2.07 -11.89 12.52
C TYR A 323 -2.04 -12.78 11.28
N SER A 324 -2.15 -12.13 10.13
CA SER A 324 -1.87 -12.72 8.81
C SER A 324 -1.05 -11.76 7.96
N ILE A 325 -0.21 -12.30 7.08
CA ILE A 325 0.45 -11.50 6.05
C ILE A 325 -0.60 -11.23 4.97
N LEU A 326 -0.83 -9.96 4.68
CA LEU A 326 -1.79 -9.58 3.66
C LEU A 326 -1.09 -9.68 2.29
N GLN A 327 -1.43 -10.73 1.55
CA GLN A 327 -0.89 -11.00 0.22
C GLN A 327 -1.62 -10.12 -0.80
N THR A 328 -0.90 -9.19 -1.40
CA THR A 328 -1.45 -8.32 -2.44
C THR A 328 -1.15 -8.88 -3.82
N SER A 329 -2.05 -8.62 -4.76
CA SER A 329 -1.86 -8.95 -6.17
C SER A 329 -1.66 -7.70 -7.04
N GLY A 330 -1.29 -7.90 -8.30
CA GLY A 330 -1.02 -6.83 -9.26
C GLY A 330 0.48 -6.61 -9.51
N ASN A 331 0.78 -5.67 -10.39
CA ASN A 331 2.15 -5.36 -10.82
C ASN A 331 2.90 -4.47 -9.81
N ASN A 332 2.18 -3.90 -8.84
CA ASN A 332 2.72 -2.95 -7.87
C ASN A 332 2.97 -3.62 -6.53
N GLN A 333 4.04 -3.22 -5.87
CA GLN A 333 4.41 -3.72 -4.56
C GLN A 333 4.01 -2.74 -3.46
N PRO A 334 3.70 -3.23 -2.25
CA PRO A 334 3.54 -2.37 -1.09
C PRO A 334 4.77 -1.49 -0.89
N PRO A 335 4.60 -0.17 -0.70
CA PRO A 335 5.73 0.71 -0.49
C PRO A 335 6.41 0.40 0.84
N THR A 336 7.73 0.51 0.88
CA THR A 336 8.53 0.27 2.09
C THR A 336 8.78 1.60 2.80
N LEU A 337 7.81 2.04 3.60
CA LEU A 337 7.81 3.37 4.21
C LEU A 337 7.75 3.34 5.74
N SER A 338 8.35 4.34 6.38
CA SER A 338 8.15 4.66 7.80
C SER A 338 7.76 6.13 7.95
N PHE A 339 7.04 6.47 9.02
CA PHE A 339 6.52 7.82 9.26
C PHE A 339 5.70 8.37 8.07
N HIS A 340 5.02 7.50 7.34
CA HIS A 340 4.02 7.84 6.34
C HIS A 340 2.65 8.00 7.00
N THR A 341 1.69 8.54 6.26
CA THR A 341 0.29 8.51 6.67
C THR A 341 -0.49 7.47 5.87
N ALA A 342 -1.56 6.95 6.46
CA ALA A 342 -2.49 6.08 5.78
C ALA A 342 -3.92 6.40 6.20
N ASN A 343 -4.81 6.53 5.21
CA ASN A 343 -6.21 6.86 5.44
C ASN A 343 -7.11 5.95 4.61
N ILE A 344 -8.23 5.55 5.19
CA ILE A 344 -9.29 4.88 4.44
C ILE A 344 -10.17 5.94 3.79
N TYR A 345 -10.34 5.85 2.47
CA TYR A 345 -11.34 6.62 1.73
C TYR A 345 -12.12 5.68 0.82
N SER A 346 -13.44 5.57 1.05
CA SER A 346 -14.26 4.50 0.46
C SER A 346 -13.62 3.14 0.73
N ASP A 347 -13.17 2.45 -0.32
CA ASP A 347 -12.57 1.11 -0.25
C ASP A 347 -11.07 1.13 -0.53
N TYR A 348 -10.46 2.31 -0.55
CA TYR A 348 -9.03 2.49 -0.73
C TYR A 348 -8.37 2.78 0.61
N MET A 349 -7.24 2.11 0.84
CA MET A 349 -6.21 2.62 1.74
C MET A 349 -5.26 3.49 0.93
N ILE A 350 -5.29 4.79 1.19
CA ILE A 350 -4.41 5.78 0.56
C ILE A 350 -3.22 5.98 1.48
N VAL A 351 -2.02 5.69 0.98
CA VAL A 351 -0.75 5.87 1.71
C VAL A 351 0.01 7.00 1.06
N ALA A 352 0.47 7.97 1.85
CA ALA A 352 1.11 9.16 1.32
C ALA A 352 2.43 9.46 2.00
N PHE A 353 3.41 9.84 1.16
CA PHE A 353 4.74 10.28 1.55
C PHE A 353 5.43 9.31 2.51
N GLY A 354 6.19 9.82 3.49
CA GLY A 354 6.95 9.04 4.46
C GLY A 354 8.41 8.91 4.08
N ASN A 355 9.19 8.40 5.02
CA ASN A 355 10.59 8.11 4.79
C ASN A 355 10.76 6.72 4.16
N ILE A 356 11.59 6.64 3.13
CA ILE A 356 11.84 5.39 2.39
C ILE A 356 12.74 4.49 3.21
N THR A 357 12.28 3.29 3.52
CA THR A 357 13.07 2.29 4.25
C THR A 357 13.77 1.33 3.28
N ASN A 358 14.97 0.87 3.65
CA ASN A 358 15.72 -0.14 2.89
C ASN A 358 16.53 -1.07 3.83
N GLY A 359 17.20 -2.08 3.28
CA GLY A 359 17.95 -3.08 4.06
C GLY A 359 19.43 -2.77 4.34
N ALA A 360 19.98 -1.65 3.85
CA ALA A 360 21.44 -1.51 3.71
C ALA A 360 22.05 -0.19 4.21
N THR A 361 21.32 0.92 4.25
CA THR A 361 21.90 2.24 4.57
C THR A 361 20.93 3.12 5.35
N ASP A 362 21.45 4.10 6.08
CA ASP A 362 20.70 5.25 6.58
C ASP A 362 19.99 5.94 5.40
N SER A 363 18.81 5.47 5.02
CA SER A 363 18.01 6.16 4.03
C SER A 363 17.54 7.46 4.66
N ASN A 364 18.00 8.58 4.10
CA ASN A 364 17.48 9.91 4.39
C ASN A 364 16.47 10.35 3.32
N GLU A 365 16.09 9.43 2.43
CA GLU A 365 15.17 9.72 1.35
C GLU A 365 13.73 9.73 1.85
N THR A 366 12.96 10.64 1.31
CA THR A 366 11.53 10.76 1.59
C THR A 366 10.76 10.59 0.29
N SER A 367 9.63 9.91 0.37
CA SER A 367 8.74 9.74 -0.77
C SER A 367 7.88 10.99 -0.93
N SER A 368 7.75 11.49 -2.16
CA SER A 368 6.76 12.49 -2.57
C SER A 368 5.46 11.87 -3.10
N LYS A 369 5.34 10.54 -3.08
CA LYS A 369 4.30 9.80 -3.80
C LYS A 369 3.08 9.48 -2.95
N VAL A 370 1.97 9.25 -3.65
CA VAL A 370 0.75 8.62 -3.12
C VAL A 370 0.68 7.20 -3.67
N TYR A 371 0.25 6.27 -2.82
CA TYR A 371 0.09 4.86 -3.16
C TYR A 371 -1.33 4.43 -2.81
N LEU A 372 -1.93 3.60 -3.66
CA LEU A 372 -3.33 3.21 -3.57
C LEU A 372 -3.43 1.69 -3.42
N LEU A 373 -3.94 1.23 -2.28
CA LEU A 373 -4.35 -0.16 -2.09
C LEU A 373 -5.88 -0.23 -2.18
N TYR A 374 -6.40 -0.84 -3.24
CA TYR A 374 -7.82 -1.16 -3.34
C TYR A 374 -8.11 -2.41 -2.50
N ILE A 375 -8.82 -2.22 -1.38
CA ILE A 375 -8.98 -3.24 -0.34
C ILE A 375 -9.82 -4.44 -0.82
N PRO A 376 -10.93 -4.28 -1.55
CA PRO A 376 -11.76 -5.42 -1.97
C PRO A 376 -11.03 -6.43 -2.85
N CYS A 377 -10.08 -6.00 -3.70
CA CYS A 377 -9.25 -6.91 -4.49
C CYS A 377 -7.87 -7.18 -3.87
N LEU A 378 -7.49 -6.46 -2.81
CA LEU A 378 -6.12 -6.41 -2.27
C LEU A 378 -5.08 -6.15 -3.37
N THR A 379 -5.33 -5.16 -4.21
CA THR A 379 -4.47 -4.76 -5.34
C THR A 379 -3.88 -3.39 -5.12
N TRP A 380 -2.57 -3.25 -5.36
CA TRP A 380 -1.94 -1.95 -5.47
C TRP A 380 -2.14 -1.39 -6.87
N GLU A 381 -2.59 -0.15 -6.97
CA GLU A 381 -3.05 0.46 -8.22
C GLU A 381 -2.39 1.82 -8.48
N TYR A 382 -2.30 2.21 -9.76
CA TYR A 382 -1.85 3.54 -10.18
C TYR A 382 -3.01 4.54 -10.31
N THR A 383 -4.24 4.05 -10.47
CA THR A 383 -5.40 4.89 -10.75
C THR A 383 -6.41 4.77 -9.63
N PHE A 384 -6.74 5.90 -9.01
CA PHE A 384 -7.86 5.98 -8.08
C PHE A 384 -9.16 6.07 -8.88
N VAL A 385 -10.11 5.15 -8.65
CA VAL A 385 -11.43 5.20 -9.29
C VAL A 385 -12.50 5.30 -8.20
N PRO A 386 -13.18 6.46 -8.07
CA PRO A 386 -14.22 6.64 -7.06
C PRO A 386 -15.44 5.76 -7.35
N ASN A 387 -16.11 5.29 -6.29
CA ASN A 387 -17.38 4.55 -6.36
C ASN A 387 -17.35 3.24 -7.20
N ARG A 388 -16.18 2.62 -7.38
CA ARG A 388 -16.08 1.31 -8.02
C ARG A 388 -16.70 0.19 -7.16
N SER A 389 -17.14 -0.88 -7.81
CA SER A 389 -17.89 -1.98 -7.17
C SER A 389 -17.37 -3.39 -7.48
N ASP A 390 -16.30 -3.50 -8.27
CA ASP A 390 -15.67 -4.78 -8.57
C ASP A 390 -14.99 -5.38 -7.33
N CYS A 391 -14.84 -6.71 -7.34
CA CYS A 391 -14.41 -7.55 -6.21
C CYS A 391 -15.29 -7.54 -4.95
N LYS A 392 -16.20 -6.58 -4.77
CA LYS A 392 -17.09 -6.50 -3.59
C LYS A 392 -18.08 -7.67 -3.47
N ASN A 393 -18.45 -8.28 -4.60
CA ASN A 393 -19.46 -9.36 -4.66
C ASN A 393 -18.87 -10.78 -4.59
N LYS A 394 -17.59 -10.95 -4.25
CA LYS A 394 -16.99 -12.29 -4.21
C LYS A 394 -17.41 -13.14 -3.00
N ASP A 395 -18.07 -12.55 -1.98
CA ASP A 395 -18.29 -13.23 -0.70
C ASP A 395 -19.76 -13.55 -0.32
N GLU A 396 -20.74 -13.46 -1.23
CA GLU A 396 -22.11 -13.93 -0.91
C GLU A 396 -22.71 -15.00 -1.85
N ASN A 397 -22.02 -15.42 -2.92
CA ASN A 397 -22.58 -16.44 -3.83
C ASN A 397 -21.54 -17.38 -4.45
N ASN A 398 -20.60 -17.90 -3.64
CA ASN A 398 -19.73 -19.00 -4.08
C ASN A 398 -19.94 -20.29 -3.29
N HIS A 399 -21.19 -20.77 -3.24
CA HIS A 399 -21.43 -22.15 -3.65
C HIS A 399 -21.50 -22.19 -5.19
N GLY A 400 -20.37 -21.86 -5.82
CA GLY A 400 -20.25 -21.63 -7.26
C GLY A 400 -19.27 -22.63 -7.86
N LEU A 401 -19.82 -23.79 -8.22
CA LEU A 401 -19.46 -24.67 -9.33
C LEU A 401 -17.96 -24.79 -9.67
N ILE A 402 -17.46 -26.01 -9.47
CA ILE A 402 -16.28 -26.58 -10.16
C ILE A 402 -16.51 -26.46 -11.68
N ILE A 403 -16.11 -25.34 -12.29
CA ILE A 403 -16.01 -25.15 -13.74
C ILE A 403 -14.53 -25.10 -14.07
N ASP A 404 -13.84 -26.23 -13.93
CA ASP A 404 -12.52 -26.43 -14.57
C ASP A 404 -12.29 -27.89 -15.01
N ILE A 405 -13.29 -28.77 -14.91
CA ILE A 405 -13.18 -30.18 -15.34
C ILE A 405 -14.21 -30.57 -16.41
N VAL A 406 -15.24 -29.76 -16.67
CA VAL A 406 -16.32 -30.12 -17.59
C VAL A 406 -15.96 -29.87 -19.06
N ILE A 407 -15.12 -28.88 -19.36
CA ILE A 407 -14.73 -28.55 -20.75
C ILE A 407 -13.80 -29.63 -21.36
N PRO A 408 -12.79 -30.18 -20.65
CA PRO A 408 -11.97 -31.26 -21.19
C PRO A 408 -12.75 -32.57 -21.41
N ILE A 409 -13.66 -32.91 -20.49
CA ILE A 409 -14.43 -34.16 -20.56
C ILE A 409 -15.49 -34.11 -21.66
N GLY A 410 -16.18 -32.97 -21.82
CA GLY A 410 -17.15 -32.79 -22.90
C GLY A 410 -16.52 -32.92 -24.29
N CYS A 411 -15.33 -32.32 -24.48
CA CYS A 411 -14.57 -32.45 -25.73
C CYS A 411 -14.13 -33.89 -26.01
N LEU A 412 -13.70 -34.64 -24.99
CA LEU A 412 -13.31 -36.05 -25.14
C LEU A 412 -14.49 -36.97 -25.50
N ILE A 413 -15.68 -36.72 -24.94
CA ILE A 413 -16.89 -37.49 -25.27
C ILE A 413 -17.32 -37.22 -26.72
N ILE A 414 -17.26 -35.97 -27.18
CA ILE A 414 -17.60 -35.61 -28.56
C ILE A 414 -16.60 -36.23 -29.56
N ILE A 415 -15.31 -36.17 -29.27
CA ILE A 415 -14.28 -36.81 -30.10
C ILE A 415 -14.47 -38.34 -30.14
N GLY A 416 -14.77 -38.96 -28.99
CA GLY A 416 -15.08 -40.38 -28.90
C GLY A 416 -16.30 -40.77 -29.74
N ALA A 417 -17.37 -39.98 -29.69
CA ALA A 417 -18.57 -40.20 -30.49
C ALA A 417 -18.31 -40.06 -31.99
N ILE A 418 -17.49 -39.09 -32.41
CA ILE A 418 -17.09 -38.91 -33.82
C ILE A 418 -16.28 -40.11 -34.31
N ILE A 419 -15.32 -40.60 -33.51
CA ILE A 419 -14.53 -41.78 -33.86
C ILE A 419 -15.43 -43.02 -33.99
N LEU A 420 -16.36 -43.23 -33.04
CA LEU A 420 -17.30 -44.35 -33.08
C LEU A 420 -18.23 -44.28 -34.29
N TYR A 421 -18.71 -43.09 -34.64
CA TYR A 421 -19.52 -42.86 -35.84
C TYR A 421 -18.73 -43.15 -37.13
N CYS A 422 -17.47 -42.71 -37.20
CA CYS A 422 -16.58 -43.01 -38.31
C CYS A 422 -16.31 -44.52 -38.45
N LEU A 423 -16.09 -45.23 -37.35
CA LEU A 423 -15.90 -46.69 -37.35
C LEU A 423 -17.17 -47.45 -37.73
N TYR A 424 -18.34 -47.01 -37.23
CA TYR A 424 -19.64 -47.54 -37.61
C TYR A 424 -19.87 -47.40 -39.12
N ARG A 425 -19.62 -46.21 -39.68
CA ARG A 425 -19.74 -45.96 -41.12
C ARG A 425 -18.79 -46.85 -41.94
N ARG A 426 -17.54 -47.01 -41.48
CA ARG A 426 -16.54 -47.89 -42.14
C ARG A 426 -16.95 -49.36 -42.13
N LYS A 427 -17.68 -49.81 -41.10
CA LYS A 427 -18.21 -51.18 -41.02
C LYS A 427 -19.43 -51.38 -41.94
N ASN A 428 -20.27 -50.37 -42.11
CA ASN A 428 -21.41 -50.42 -43.03
C ASN A 428 -21.01 -50.28 -44.51
N GLU A 429 -19.92 -49.57 -44.83
CA GLU A 429 -19.40 -49.52 -46.20
C GLU A 429 -18.73 -50.85 -46.61
N ARG A 430 -18.09 -51.57 -45.66
CA ARG A 430 -17.63 -52.96 -45.89
C ARG A 430 -18.74 -53.96 -46.20
N CYS A 431 -19.99 -53.69 -45.77
CA CYS A 431 -21.13 -54.53 -46.12
C CYS A 431 -21.65 -54.29 -47.55
N LYS A 432 -21.35 -53.14 -48.18
CA LYS A 432 -21.75 -52.88 -49.57
C LYS A 432 -20.81 -53.51 -50.60
N ASP A 433 -19.52 -53.65 -50.29
CA ASP A 433 -18.56 -54.27 -51.21
C ASP A 433 -18.73 -55.80 -51.34
N LEU A 434 -19.18 -56.49 -50.28
CA LEU A 434 -19.36 -57.94 -50.32
C LEU A 434 -20.58 -58.36 -51.15
N ASP A 435 -21.62 -57.53 -51.22
CA ASP A 435 -22.79 -57.75 -52.07
C ASP A 435 -22.52 -57.34 -53.54
N CYS A 436 -21.69 -56.32 -53.77
CA CYS A 436 -21.22 -55.97 -55.13
C CYS A 436 -20.37 -57.07 -55.78
N PHE A 437 -19.52 -57.75 -55.01
CA PHE A 437 -18.67 -58.83 -55.53
C PHE A 437 -19.49 -60.07 -55.96
N LYS A 438 -20.62 -60.35 -55.31
CA LYS A 438 -21.54 -61.45 -55.68
C LYS A 438 -22.40 -61.13 -56.91
N ILE A 439 -22.69 -59.85 -57.17
CA ILE A 439 -23.46 -59.42 -58.36
C ILE A 439 -22.56 -59.41 -59.61
N TRP A 440 -21.27 -59.04 -59.48
CA TRP A 440 -20.34 -59.02 -60.61
C TRP A 440 -20.07 -60.41 -61.20
N HIS A 441 -19.93 -61.46 -60.37
CA HIS A 441 -19.72 -62.83 -60.85
C HIS A 441 -20.96 -63.48 -61.48
N ARG A 442 -22.16 -62.96 -61.23
CA ARG A 442 -23.41 -63.49 -61.83
C ARG A 442 -23.67 -62.94 -63.24
N ASN A 443 -23.11 -61.77 -63.57
CA ASN A 443 -23.35 -61.07 -64.84
C ASN A 443 -22.28 -61.31 -65.92
N GLN A 444 -21.25 -62.13 -65.67
CA GLN A 444 -20.23 -62.49 -66.68
C GLN A 444 -20.62 -63.72 -67.54
N ASN A 445 -21.77 -64.36 -67.28
CA ASN A 445 -22.24 -65.54 -68.02
C ASN A 445 -23.42 -65.30 -68.97
N GLN A 446 -23.86 -64.06 -69.16
CA GLN A 446 -24.92 -63.72 -70.11
C GLN A 446 -24.60 -62.42 -70.82
N THR A 447 -23.91 -62.54 -71.96
CA THR A 447 -24.18 -61.79 -73.21
C THR A 447 -23.06 -62.06 -74.22
N GLN A 448 -23.20 -63.15 -74.97
CA GLN A 448 -22.74 -63.20 -76.36
C GLN A 448 -23.81 -62.56 -77.24
N ASN A 449 -23.37 -61.95 -78.35
CA ASN A 449 -24.13 -61.33 -79.45
C ASN A 449 -24.66 -59.92 -79.08
N THR A 450 -24.31 -58.82 -79.75
CA THR A 450 -24.11 -58.57 -81.19
C THR A 450 -23.22 -57.32 -81.44
N LYS A 451 -22.48 -57.32 -82.57
CA LYS A 451 -21.78 -56.16 -83.22
C LYS A 451 -22.79 -55.29 -84.04
N PRO A 452 -22.36 -54.24 -84.80
CA PRO A 452 -21.57 -53.05 -84.43
C PRO A 452 -22.13 -51.74 -85.08
N VAL A 453 -21.78 -50.53 -84.60
CA VAL A 453 -21.78 -49.31 -85.46
C VAL A 453 -20.70 -48.31 -85.03
N GLU A 454 -19.78 -48.07 -85.97
CA GLU A 454 -18.98 -46.88 -86.36
C GLU A 454 -18.20 -45.98 -85.36
N GLN A 455 -16.91 -45.78 -85.72
CA GLN A 455 -16.05 -44.66 -85.33
C GLN A 455 -16.36 -43.39 -86.16
N PRO A 456 -15.91 -42.21 -85.71
CA PRO A 456 -14.74 -41.67 -86.38
C PRO A 456 -13.66 -41.08 -85.45
N THR A 457 -12.49 -41.01 -86.05
CA THR A 457 -11.17 -40.55 -85.62
C THR A 457 -11.06 -39.03 -85.40
N ARG A 458 -10.22 -38.59 -84.45
CA ARG A 458 -9.17 -37.57 -84.71
C ARG A 458 -8.13 -37.47 -83.59
N THR A 459 -6.92 -37.18 -84.04
CA THR A 459 -5.59 -37.14 -83.40
C THR A 459 -5.19 -35.76 -82.85
N GLU A 460 -4.06 -35.75 -82.13
CA GLU A 460 -3.15 -34.63 -81.75
C GLU A 460 -3.46 -33.83 -80.47
N SER A 461 -2.50 -33.37 -79.65
CA SER A 461 -1.07 -33.64 -79.39
C SER A 461 -0.65 -32.79 -78.15
N LEU A 462 0.37 -33.26 -77.41
CA LEU A 462 1.48 -32.54 -76.72
C LEU A 462 1.22 -31.11 -76.16
N THR A 463 1.53 -30.72 -74.91
CA THR A 463 2.76 -30.73 -74.07
C THR A 463 2.39 -29.95 -72.79
N GLY A 464 2.97 -30.06 -71.60
CA GLY A 464 4.16 -30.76 -71.12
C GLY A 464 4.51 -30.30 -69.69
N TYR A 465 5.42 -31.06 -69.05
CA TYR A 465 6.43 -30.69 -68.04
C TYR A 465 5.98 -30.02 -66.72
N ALA A 466 6.46 -30.38 -65.53
CA ALA A 466 7.39 -31.43 -65.12
C ALA A 466 7.33 -31.65 -63.59
N ASP A 467 7.62 -32.89 -63.24
CA ASP A 467 8.15 -33.48 -61.99
C ASP A 467 9.15 -32.58 -61.21
N TYR A 468 9.36 -32.72 -59.89
CA TYR A 468 10.02 -33.90 -59.31
C TYR A 468 9.79 -34.09 -57.80
N VAL A 469 9.61 -35.36 -57.47
CA VAL A 469 9.59 -36.06 -56.18
C VAL A 469 11.03 -36.39 -55.74
N ILE A 470 11.28 -36.66 -54.45
CA ILE A 470 11.92 -37.91 -53.95
C ILE A 470 12.21 -37.84 -52.44
N HIS A 471 11.65 -38.83 -51.74
CA HIS A 471 11.96 -39.33 -50.41
C HIS A 471 13.33 -40.03 -50.36
N LEU A 472 13.99 -40.06 -49.19
CA LEU A 472 14.41 -41.35 -48.60
C LEU A 472 14.75 -41.23 -47.10
N ALA A 473 14.52 -42.34 -46.39
CA ALA A 473 14.58 -42.52 -44.95
C ALA A 473 15.80 -43.37 -44.51
N VAL A 474 15.79 -43.75 -43.22
CA VAL A 474 16.48 -44.87 -42.51
C VAL A 474 17.55 -44.38 -41.48
N HIS A 475 17.31 -44.42 -40.15
CA HIS A 475 17.49 -45.51 -39.15
C HIS A 475 18.99 -45.87 -38.91
N MET A 476 19.59 -46.08 -37.74
CA MET A 476 19.22 -46.60 -36.39
C MET A 476 20.34 -46.27 -35.35
N GLN A 477 20.00 -46.32 -34.04
CA GLN A 477 20.76 -46.77 -32.83
C GLN A 477 22.18 -46.19 -32.55
N GLY A 478 22.63 -45.78 -31.35
CA GLY A 478 22.18 -45.89 -29.96
C GLY A 478 23.27 -46.56 -29.09
N VAL A 479 24.09 -45.82 -28.30
CA VAL A 479 24.88 -46.30 -27.12
C VAL A 479 25.27 -45.10 -26.19
N ARG A 480 25.12 -45.24 -24.87
CA ARG A 480 25.60 -44.38 -23.73
C ARG A 480 26.74 -45.13 -22.97
N PRO A 481 27.33 -44.70 -21.81
CA PRO A 481 27.69 -43.38 -21.22
C PRO A 481 29.17 -43.32 -20.68
N GLY A 482 29.64 -42.18 -20.14
CA GLY A 482 30.66 -42.18 -19.06
C GLY A 482 31.70 -41.03 -18.94
N HIS A 483 31.54 -40.22 -17.87
CA HIS A 483 32.56 -39.69 -16.91
C HIS A 483 33.56 -38.53 -17.20
N ILE A 484 33.42 -37.49 -16.35
CA ILE A 484 34.40 -36.66 -15.59
C ILE A 484 35.37 -35.73 -16.34
N GLY A 485 35.37 -34.45 -15.93
CA GLY A 485 36.50 -33.52 -16.08
C GLY A 485 36.13 -32.05 -15.77
N GLU A 486 36.28 -31.64 -14.51
CA GLU A 486 36.33 -30.23 -14.10
C GLU A 486 37.56 -29.53 -14.73
N ILE A 487 37.40 -28.29 -15.18
CA ILE A 487 38.52 -27.38 -15.46
C ILE A 487 38.24 -26.03 -14.77
N ASN A 488 38.98 -25.80 -13.68
CA ASN A 488 39.24 -24.50 -13.09
C ASN A 488 40.21 -23.71 -13.99
N ILE A 489 39.94 -22.42 -14.23
CA ILE A 489 40.94 -21.47 -14.71
C ILE A 489 40.92 -20.24 -13.80
N ASN A 490 41.94 -20.16 -12.95
CA ASN A 490 42.42 -18.94 -12.32
C ASN A 490 43.24 -18.15 -13.36
N ILE A 491 43.04 -16.83 -13.44
CA ILE A 491 44.04 -15.91 -14.01
C ILE A 491 44.33 -14.81 -12.98
N MET A 492 45.62 -14.72 -12.64
CA MET A 492 46.23 -13.80 -11.70
C MET A 492 46.35 -12.36 -12.24
N ASN A 493 46.37 -11.45 -11.26
CA ASN A 493 46.89 -10.09 -11.29
C ASN A 493 48.18 -9.86 -12.10
N THR A 494 48.27 -8.67 -12.70
CA THR A 494 49.52 -7.90 -12.82
C THR A 494 49.28 -6.42 -12.53
N ASN A 495 50.19 -5.83 -11.75
CA ASN A 495 50.23 -4.49 -11.18
C ASN A 495 50.71 -3.38 -12.14
N THR A 496 50.66 -2.15 -11.58
CA THR A 496 51.40 -0.90 -11.91
C THR A 496 50.83 -0.07 -13.07
N LEU A 497 50.52 1.22 -12.90
CA LEU A 497 51.24 2.32 -12.24
C LEU A 497 50.33 3.31 -11.50
#